data_AF-A0A255R6N0-F1
#
_entry.id   AF-A0A255R6N0-F1
#
_cell.length_a   1.000
_cell.length_b   1.000
_cell.length_c   1.000
_cell.angle_alpha   90.00
_cell.angle_beta   90.00
_cell.angle_gamma   90.00
#
_symmetry.space_group_name_H-M   'P 1'
#
loop_
_entity.id
_entity.type
_entity.pdbx_description
1 polymer ?
#
loop_
_entity_poly.entity_id
_entity_poly.type
_entity_poly.pdbx_seq_one_letter_code
_entity_poly.pdbx_strand_id
1 'polypeptide(L)'
;MSTFAIKSTPGKWRGNDSQRFARRTLSCWKSLLLQQGEFVVTTYLYLRLENADATSRLVTLLGQGCEAAEIEGEIRWLRTAIASLSNPADSQTDLRKIPGTLFVGGADGLLKKWGDGVASVRIPDGLHWDLVDRLMRFEVPVASIAGSGRFVEPTELKLVRCDRERSCQAMIVEKSDLLRWVTNASELRLKRLRWCVNQTGQALVIGEPLPAINGRWLYQDGNVLIQAGFRFEPNLGGTDVLALFKRDGWLICQQDQPWALIDDDQLAAISRGSVRAWAHAEACGNSDTNVSADMTL
;
A
#
# COMPACT_ATOMS: atom_id res chain seq x y z
N MET A 1 53.99 22.40 8.81
CA MET A 1 54.30 21.21 9.63
C MET A 1 53.02 20.41 9.82
N SER A 2 53.16 19.08 9.84
CA SER A 2 52.14 18.06 10.13
C SER A 2 51.36 17.50 8.93
N THR A 3 52.05 16.58 8.26
CA THR A 3 51.55 15.47 7.45
C THR A 3 50.81 14.46 8.34
N PHE A 4 49.65 13.97 7.89
CA PHE A 4 49.14 12.65 8.29
C PHE A 4 48.80 11.86 7.03
N ALA A 5 49.55 10.78 6.82
CA ALA A 5 49.29 9.76 5.81
C ALA A 5 48.37 8.68 6.38
N ILE A 6 47.45 8.16 5.57
CA ILE A 6 46.70 6.93 5.89
C ILE A 6 47.05 5.86 4.86
N LYS A 7 47.60 4.75 5.38
CA LYS A 7 47.95 3.51 4.68
C LYS A 7 46.74 2.89 3.97
N SER A 8 46.95 2.41 2.75
CA SER A 8 46.04 1.48 2.07
C SER A 8 46.40 0.03 2.43
N THR A 9 45.38 -0.78 2.70
CA THR A 9 45.49 -2.24 2.85
C THR A 9 44.54 -2.87 1.83
N PRO A 10 44.94 -3.93 1.10
CA PRO A 10 44.13 -4.47 0.01
C PRO A 10 43.06 -5.42 0.56
N GLY A 11 41.79 -5.02 0.47
CA GLY A 11 40.63 -5.83 0.84
C GLY A 11 39.85 -6.26 -0.41
N LYS A 12 39.58 -7.56 -0.51
CA LYS A 12 38.83 -8.24 -1.58
C LYS A 12 37.51 -7.55 -1.94
N TRP A 13 37.31 -7.34 -3.24
CA TRP A 13 36.07 -6.83 -3.84
C TRP A 13 35.01 -7.94 -3.93
N ARG A 14 33.84 -7.74 -3.30
CA ARG A 14 32.59 -8.41 -3.67
C ARG A 14 31.46 -7.38 -3.76
N GLY A 15 30.62 -7.56 -4.77
CA GLY A 15 29.73 -6.54 -5.32
C GLY A 15 28.66 -6.03 -4.35
N ASN A 16 28.68 -4.70 -4.14
CA ASN A 16 27.47 -3.85 -4.17
C ASN A 16 27.82 -2.34 -4.28
N ASP A 17 28.96 -1.98 -4.87
CA ASP A 17 29.52 -0.62 -4.77
C ASP A 17 29.12 0.34 -5.91
N SER A 18 28.35 -0.12 -6.89
CA SER A 18 27.91 0.69 -8.03
C SER A 18 26.95 1.81 -7.63
N GLN A 19 26.13 1.60 -6.58
CA GLN A 19 25.12 2.57 -6.15
C GLN A 19 25.66 3.65 -5.21
N ARG A 20 26.75 3.38 -4.47
CA ARG A 20 27.38 4.38 -3.58
C ARG A 20 28.27 5.35 -4.34
N PHE A 21 28.87 4.93 -5.46
CA PHE A 21 29.68 5.80 -6.31
C PHE A 21 28.83 6.83 -7.09
N ALA A 22 27.60 6.45 -7.49
CA ALA A 22 26.66 7.33 -8.18
C ALA A 22 26.09 8.45 -7.26
N ARG A 23 25.88 8.17 -5.97
CA ARG A 23 25.36 9.17 -5.02
C ARG A 23 26.40 10.24 -4.64
N ARG A 24 27.68 9.89 -4.56
CA ARG A 24 28.76 10.83 -4.23
C ARG A 24 29.14 11.76 -5.38
N THR A 25 29.00 11.31 -6.63
CA THR A 25 29.30 12.14 -7.81
C THR A 25 28.23 13.19 -8.07
N LEU A 26 26.94 12.91 -7.81
CA LEU A 26 25.83 13.87 -7.98
C LEU A 26 25.74 14.94 -6.88
N SER A 27 26.10 14.60 -5.64
CA SER A 27 26.18 15.57 -4.54
C SER A 27 27.27 16.63 -4.78
N CYS A 28 28.41 16.26 -5.36
CA CYS A 28 29.45 17.22 -5.74
C CYS A 28 28.99 18.17 -6.86
N TRP A 29 28.17 17.71 -7.80
CA TRP A 29 27.69 18.55 -8.91
C TRP A 29 26.69 19.61 -8.47
N LYS A 30 25.79 19.27 -7.52
CA LYS A 30 24.85 20.26 -6.97
C LYS A 30 25.57 21.36 -6.18
N SER A 31 26.66 21.02 -5.48
CA SER A 31 27.49 21.99 -4.76
C SER A 31 28.39 22.83 -5.68
N LEU A 32 28.86 22.28 -6.81
CA LEU A 32 29.69 23.00 -7.78
C LEU A 32 28.88 24.05 -8.58
N LEU A 33 27.60 23.78 -8.83
CA LEU A 33 26.70 24.67 -9.59
C LEU A 33 26.13 25.83 -8.76
N LEU A 34 26.15 25.75 -7.44
CA LEU A 34 25.59 26.79 -6.55
C LEU A 34 26.62 27.88 -6.16
N GLN A 35 27.87 27.80 -6.64
CA GLN A 35 28.95 28.70 -6.22
C GLN A 35 29.41 29.72 -7.28
N GLN A 36 28.80 29.77 -8.46
CA GLN A 36 29.11 30.79 -9.47
C GLN A 36 27.85 31.55 -9.87
N GLY A 37 27.91 32.87 -9.78
CA GLY A 37 26.80 33.79 -10.00
C GLY A 37 26.21 33.69 -11.41
N GLU A 38 24.89 33.89 -11.46
CA GLU A 38 24.08 34.30 -12.61
C GLU A 38 24.51 33.79 -13.99
N PHE A 39 24.25 32.52 -14.25
CA PHE A 39 23.60 32.06 -15.49
C PHE A 39 22.85 30.78 -15.11
N VAL A 40 21.52 30.82 -15.04
CA VAL A 40 20.73 29.58 -14.91
C VAL A 40 20.81 28.89 -16.26
N VAL A 41 21.89 28.14 -16.50
CA VAL A 41 22.00 27.28 -17.68
C VAL A 41 20.95 26.19 -17.50
N THR A 42 19.84 26.32 -18.20
CA THR A 42 18.80 25.29 -18.19
C THR A 42 19.35 24.05 -18.87
N THR A 43 19.72 23.06 -18.06
CA THR A 43 20.17 21.76 -18.56
C THR A 43 18.96 20.89 -18.87
N TYR A 44 18.95 20.35 -20.08
CA TYR A 44 17.90 19.46 -20.56
C TYR A 44 18.43 18.04 -20.68
N LEU A 45 17.52 17.10 -20.43
CA LEU A 45 17.70 15.70 -20.75
C LEU A 45 17.01 15.45 -22.09
N TYR A 46 17.74 14.90 -23.06
CA TYR A 46 17.25 14.61 -24.39
C TYR A 46 17.21 13.10 -24.62
N LEU A 47 16.14 12.60 -25.22
CA LEU A 47 16.02 11.21 -25.63
C LEU A 47 15.79 11.16 -27.14
N ARG A 48 16.70 10.50 -27.86
CA ARG A 48 16.52 10.21 -29.28
C ARG A 48 15.84 8.85 -29.41
N LEU A 49 14.65 8.83 -30.01
CA LEU A 49 13.90 7.62 -30.26
C LEU A 49 14.46 6.89 -31.48
N GLU A 50 14.69 5.58 -31.35
CA GLU A 50 15.20 4.76 -32.45
C GLU A 50 14.06 4.35 -33.41
N ASN A 51 12.85 4.15 -32.89
CA ASN A 51 11.65 3.81 -33.65
C ASN A 51 10.46 4.69 -33.22
N ALA A 52 9.59 5.03 -34.18
CA ALA A 52 8.39 5.82 -33.94
C ALA A 52 7.39 5.13 -33.00
N ASP A 53 7.42 3.79 -32.93
CA ASP A 53 6.52 2.92 -32.16
C ASP A 53 6.69 3.01 -30.62
N ALA A 54 7.67 3.79 -30.15
CA ALA A 54 7.88 4.07 -28.73
C ALA A 54 6.79 4.96 -28.11
N THR A 55 5.82 5.42 -28.91
CA THR A 55 4.74 6.34 -28.55
C THR A 55 3.88 5.85 -27.38
N SER A 56 3.65 4.54 -27.30
CA SER A 56 2.86 3.91 -26.22
C SER A 56 3.41 4.15 -24.81
N ARG A 57 4.70 4.46 -24.69
CA ARG A 57 5.37 4.73 -23.41
C ARG A 57 5.50 6.22 -23.09
N LEU A 58 5.05 7.11 -23.98
CA LEU A 58 5.09 8.57 -23.79
C LEU A 58 4.01 9.07 -22.83
N VAL A 59 2.98 8.27 -22.54
CA VAL A 59 1.91 8.62 -21.58
C VAL A 59 2.49 8.98 -20.21
N THR A 60 3.52 8.26 -19.76
CA THR A 60 4.19 8.51 -18.46
C THR A 60 4.88 9.88 -18.41
N LEU A 61 5.18 10.49 -19.56
CA LEU A 61 5.90 11.76 -19.67
C LEU A 61 4.98 13.00 -19.73
N LEU A 62 3.68 12.80 -19.92
CA LEU A 62 2.69 13.89 -20.09
C LEU A 62 2.56 14.78 -18.84
N GLY A 63 2.76 14.21 -17.65
CA GLY A 63 2.70 14.96 -16.39
C GLY A 63 3.97 15.76 -16.05
N GLN A 64 5.04 15.65 -16.85
CA GLN A 64 6.38 16.15 -16.49
C GLN A 64 6.85 17.35 -17.32
N GLY A 65 5.95 18.00 -18.08
CA GLY A 65 6.30 19.15 -18.92
C GLY A 65 7.32 18.80 -20.00
N CYS A 66 7.25 17.59 -20.55
CA CYS A 66 8.13 17.15 -21.63
C CYS A 66 7.74 17.83 -22.95
N GLU A 67 8.75 18.16 -23.73
CA GLU A 67 8.61 18.69 -25.09
C GLU A 67 9.09 17.63 -26.08
N ALA A 68 8.41 17.53 -27.21
CA ALA A 68 8.79 16.67 -28.32
C ALA A 68 9.11 17.50 -29.55
N ALA A 69 9.98 16.96 -30.40
CA ALA A 69 10.24 17.52 -31.71
C ALA A 69 10.12 16.44 -32.80
N GLU A 70 9.47 16.85 -33.88
CA GLU A 70 9.18 16.01 -35.03
C GLU A 70 10.22 16.24 -36.13
N ILE A 71 10.59 15.16 -36.81
CA ILE A 71 11.39 15.16 -38.04
C ILE A 71 10.61 14.35 -39.05
N GLU A 72 10.35 14.91 -40.23
CA GLU A 72 9.63 14.21 -41.32
C GLU A 72 8.23 13.70 -40.92
N GLY A 73 7.58 14.37 -39.96
CA GLY A 73 6.25 13.98 -39.46
C GLY A 73 6.24 12.89 -38.40
N GLU A 74 7.41 12.48 -37.89
CA GLU A 74 7.54 11.52 -36.79
C GLU A 74 8.26 12.14 -35.58
N ILE A 75 7.80 11.83 -34.36
CA ILE A 75 8.50 12.22 -33.14
C ILE A 75 9.82 11.45 -33.06
N ARG A 76 10.94 12.18 -33.15
CA ARG A 76 12.30 11.60 -33.10
C ARG A 76 13.09 12.03 -31.89
N TRP A 77 12.70 13.15 -31.27
CA TRP A 77 13.37 13.71 -30.11
C TRP A 77 12.37 14.09 -29.02
N LEU A 78 12.76 13.80 -27.79
CA LEU A 78 12.08 14.26 -26.59
C LEU A 78 13.07 15.03 -25.73
N ARG A 79 12.62 16.09 -25.06
CA ARG A 79 13.41 16.76 -24.05
C ARG A 79 12.58 17.11 -22.83
N THR A 80 13.25 17.16 -21.69
CA THR A 80 12.67 17.67 -20.44
C THR A 80 13.72 18.44 -19.67
N ALA A 81 13.31 19.53 -19.03
CA ALA A 81 14.18 20.31 -18.17
C ALA A 81 14.48 19.50 -16.90
N ILE A 82 15.76 19.30 -16.58
CA ILE A 82 16.16 18.53 -15.39
C ILE A 82 15.62 19.17 -14.10
N ALA A 83 15.46 20.51 -14.11
CA ALA A 83 14.88 21.27 -13.00
C ALA A 83 13.37 21.04 -12.79
N SER A 84 12.64 20.62 -13.83
CA SER A 84 11.20 20.35 -13.76
C SER A 84 10.88 18.95 -13.23
N LEU A 85 11.91 18.12 -12.99
CA LEU A 85 11.76 16.77 -12.46
C LEU A 85 11.65 16.82 -10.93
N SER A 86 10.50 16.40 -10.38
CA SER A 86 10.24 16.38 -8.93
C SER A 86 11.28 15.54 -8.16
N ASN A 87 11.79 14.49 -8.79
CA ASN A 87 12.99 13.76 -8.37
C ASN A 87 13.80 13.34 -9.61
N PRO A 88 15.02 13.87 -9.82
CA PRO A 88 15.82 13.57 -11.01
C PRO A 88 16.28 12.10 -11.06
N ALA A 89 16.32 11.40 -9.92
CA ALA A 89 16.67 9.97 -9.88
C ALA A 89 15.52 9.05 -10.33
N ASP A 90 14.27 9.39 -9.97
CA ASP A 90 13.10 8.56 -10.33
C ASP A 90 12.70 8.80 -11.79
N SER A 91 12.72 10.06 -12.24
CA SER A 91 12.37 10.43 -13.61
C SER A 91 13.39 9.91 -14.64
N GLN A 92 14.65 9.75 -14.23
CA GLN A 92 15.67 9.05 -15.01
C GLN A 92 15.33 7.57 -15.22
N THR A 93 14.70 6.94 -14.24
CA THR A 93 14.29 5.53 -14.32
C THR A 93 13.15 5.36 -15.31
N ASP A 94 12.25 6.34 -15.42
CA ASP A 94 11.14 6.29 -16.36
C ASP A 94 11.56 6.57 -17.80
N LEU A 95 12.43 7.55 -18.04
CA LEU A 95 12.98 7.80 -19.38
C LEU A 95 13.84 6.64 -19.90
N ARG A 96 14.51 5.90 -19.00
CA ARG A 96 15.26 4.68 -19.36
C ARG A 96 14.36 3.52 -19.78
N LYS A 97 13.05 3.55 -19.45
CA LYS A 97 12.10 2.53 -19.91
C LYS A 97 11.70 2.75 -21.36
N ILE A 98 11.99 3.91 -21.95
CA ILE A 98 11.64 4.20 -23.34
C ILE A 98 12.82 3.80 -24.23
N PRO A 99 12.60 2.99 -25.28
CA PRO A 99 13.66 2.59 -26.19
C PRO A 99 14.23 3.82 -26.92
N GLY A 100 15.52 4.06 -26.75
CA GLY A 100 16.21 5.19 -27.34
C GLY A 100 17.56 5.47 -26.68
N THR A 101 18.27 6.46 -27.22
CA THR A 101 19.55 6.90 -26.67
C THR A 101 19.39 8.20 -25.88
N LEU A 102 19.82 8.18 -24.62
CA LEU A 102 19.73 9.32 -23.70
C LEU A 102 20.96 10.22 -23.79
N PHE A 103 20.71 11.53 -23.83
CA PHE A 103 21.71 12.58 -23.92
C PHE A 103 21.44 13.70 -22.90
N VAL A 104 22.48 14.43 -22.52
CA VAL A 104 22.40 15.62 -21.67
C VAL A 104 23.05 16.78 -22.40
N GLY A 105 22.43 17.94 -22.38
CA GLY A 105 22.98 19.14 -23.01
C GLY A 105 22.28 20.41 -22.57
N GLY A 106 22.87 21.54 -22.97
CA GLY A 106 22.27 22.85 -22.79
C GLY A 106 21.38 23.24 -23.97
N ALA A 107 21.04 24.52 -24.03
CA ALA A 107 20.33 25.13 -25.17
C ALA A 107 21.25 25.35 -26.40
N ASP A 108 22.54 25.07 -26.27
CA ASP A 108 23.57 25.19 -27.31
C ASP A 108 23.52 24.07 -28.37
N GLY A 109 22.66 23.07 -28.17
CA GLY A 109 22.45 21.97 -29.11
C GLY A 109 23.56 20.93 -29.13
N LEU A 110 24.57 21.05 -28.26
CA LEU A 110 25.65 20.08 -28.10
C LEU A 110 25.29 19.07 -27.03
N LEU A 111 25.20 17.81 -27.43
CA LEU A 111 24.72 16.71 -26.60
C LEU A 111 25.85 15.77 -26.22
N LYS A 112 25.90 15.45 -24.93
CA LYS A 112 26.73 14.39 -24.36
C LYS A 112 25.88 13.18 -24.14
N LYS A 113 26.29 12.03 -24.67
CA LYS A 113 25.62 10.77 -24.35
C LYS A 113 25.74 10.52 -22.85
N TRP A 114 24.67 10.01 -22.25
CA TRP A 114 24.67 9.74 -20.82
C TRP A 114 25.80 8.75 -20.45
N GLY A 115 26.76 9.19 -19.64
CA GLY A 115 27.93 8.40 -19.24
C GLY A 115 29.24 8.79 -19.94
N ASP A 116 29.18 9.56 -21.03
CA ASP A 116 30.35 10.00 -21.77
C ASP A 116 30.81 11.40 -21.30
N GLY A 117 32.12 11.62 -21.24
CA GLY A 117 32.71 12.91 -20.82
C GLY A 117 32.69 13.99 -21.91
N VAL A 118 32.51 13.60 -23.17
CA VAL A 118 32.69 14.44 -24.36
C VAL A 118 31.37 14.54 -25.14
N ALA A 119 31.13 15.71 -25.74
CA ALA A 119 29.98 15.92 -26.62
C ALA A 119 30.16 15.08 -27.89
N SER A 120 29.16 14.27 -28.22
CA SER A 120 29.23 13.29 -29.30
C SER A 120 28.16 13.49 -30.37
N VAL A 121 27.11 14.26 -30.06
CA VAL A 121 25.98 14.48 -30.97
C VAL A 121 25.57 15.95 -30.96
N ARG A 122 25.15 16.46 -32.11
CA ARG A 122 24.53 17.78 -32.25
C ARG A 122 23.05 17.59 -32.59
N ILE A 123 22.19 18.38 -31.96
CA ILE A 123 20.77 18.45 -32.31
C ILE A 123 20.64 19.06 -33.72
N PRO A 124 19.83 18.47 -34.62
CA PRO A 124 19.54 19.09 -35.91
C PRO A 124 18.99 20.51 -35.75
N ASP A 125 19.51 21.44 -36.54
CA ASP A 125 19.00 22.82 -36.54
C ASP A 125 17.59 22.85 -37.15
N GLY A 126 16.71 23.72 -36.62
CA GLY A 126 15.34 23.89 -37.14
C GLY A 126 14.27 22.98 -36.54
N LEU A 127 14.58 22.22 -35.49
CA LEU A 127 13.58 21.43 -34.75
C LEU A 127 12.56 22.34 -34.06
N HIS A 128 11.28 22.10 -34.35
CA HIS A 128 10.18 22.71 -33.61
C HIS A 128 9.87 21.87 -32.38
N TRP A 129 10.05 22.47 -31.21
CA TRP A 129 9.72 21.86 -29.93
C TRP A 129 8.34 22.33 -29.51
N ASP A 130 7.44 21.39 -29.26
CA ASP A 130 6.14 21.67 -28.67
C ASP A 130 5.84 20.67 -27.55
N LEU A 131 4.90 21.01 -26.69
CA LEU A 131 4.53 20.14 -25.58
C LEU A 131 3.93 18.84 -26.12
N VAL A 132 4.31 17.74 -25.48
CA VAL A 132 3.89 16.39 -25.86
C VAL A 132 2.36 16.25 -25.84
N ASP A 133 1.67 16.99 -24.97
CA ASP A 133 0.20 17.04 -24.86
C ASP A 133 -0.49 17.73 -26.05
N ARG A 134 0.21 18.61 -26.77
CA ARG A 134 -0.28 19.30 -27.97
C ARG A 134 -0.03 18.52 -29.24
N LEU A 135 1.11 17.83 -29.31
CA LEU A 135 1.50 17.03 -30.47
C LEU A 135 0.74 15.71 -30.54
N MET A 136 0.31 15.17 -29.40
CA MET A 136 -0.44 13.91 -29.36
C MET A 136 -1.84 14.07 -28.78
N ARG A 137 -2.84 13.76 -29.60
CA ARG A 137 -4.19 13.48 -29.11
C ARG A 137 -4.28 12.03 -28.70
N PHE A 138 -4.23 11.78 -27.39
CA PHE A 138 -4.48 10.46 -26.85
C PHE A 138 -5.98 10.19 -26.90
N GLU A 139 -6.41 9.35 -27.82
CA GLU A 139 -7.66 8.64 -27.63
C GLU A 139 -7.39 7.56 -26.59
N VAL A 140 -7.93 7.74 -25.38
CA VAL A 140 -8.01 6.63 -24.43
C VAL A 140 -8.76 5.54 -25.19
N PRO A 141 -8.16 4.36 -25.43
CA PRO A 141 -8.90 3.29 -26.05
C PRO A 141 -10.10 3.06 -25.14
N VAL A 142 -11.31 3.35 -25.66
CA VAL A 142 -12.56 3.03 -24.97
C VAL A 142 -12.40 1.57 -24.62
N ALA A 143 -12.33 1.26 -23.32
CA ALA A 143 -11.93 -0.05 -22.83
C ALA A 143 -12.75 -1.10 -23.60
N SER A 144 -12.13 -1.75 -24.60
CA SER A 144 -12.73 -2.79 -25.40
C SER A 144 -12.69 -4.12 -24.64
N ILE A 145 -12.85 -4.04 -23.32
CA ILE A 145 -13.46 -5.04 -22.46
C ILE A 145 -14.96 -4.68 -22.33
N ALA A 146 -15.60 -4.43 -23.46
CA ALA A 146 -17.05 -4.44 -23.59
C ALA A 146 -17.45 -5.54 -24.58
N GLY A 147 -16.73 -6.66 -24.55
CA GLY A 147 -17.23 -7.90 -25.13
C GLY A 147 -18.34 -8.41 -24.23
N SER A 148 -19.56 -7.94 -24.44
CA SER A 148 -20.82 -8.67 -24.20
C SER A 148 -20.88 -9.60 -22.97
N GLY A 149 -20.24 -9.20 -21.88
CA GLY A 149 -20.35 -9.85 -20.59
C GLY A 149 -21.49 -9.13 -19.91
N ARG A 150 -22.59 -9.84 -19.69
CA ARG A 150 -23.61 -9.43 -18.71
C ARG A 150 -22.86 -8.83 -17.52
N PHE A 151 -23.11 -7.56 -17.16
CA PHE A 151 -22.64 -7.07 -15.87
C PHE A 151 -23.19 -8.06 -14.86
N VAL A 152 -22.32 -8.93 -14.33
CA VAL A 152 -22.69 -9.81 -13.24
C VAL A 152 -22.85 -8.86 -12.09
N GLU A 153 -24.11 -8.55 -11.75
CA GLU A 153 -24.42 -7.78 -10.56
C GLU A 153 -23.62 -8.39 -9.41
N PRO A 154 -22.91 -7.57 -8.60
CA PRO A 154 -22.16 -8.07 -7.47
C PRO A 154 -23.07 -8.95 -6.63
N THR A 155 -22.76 -10.25 -6.55
CA THR A 155 -23.54 -11.17 -5.73
C THR A 155 -23.41 -10.72 -4.28
N GLU A 156 -24.52 -10.31 -3.69
CA GLU A 156 -24.56 -9.86 -2.31
C GLU A 156 -24.20 -11.01 -1.37
N LEU A 157 -23.22 -10.79 -0.49
CA LEU A 157 -22.82 -11.75 0.52
C LEU A 157 -23.83 -11.72 1.68
N LYS A 158 -24.57 -12.81 1.88
CA LYS A 158 -25.61 -12.94 2.92
C LYS A 158 -25.31 -14.07 3.88
N LEU A 159 -25.81 -13.96 5.10
CA LEU A 159 -25.90 -15.10 6.00
C LEU A 159 -27.24 -15.80 5.82
N VAL A 160 -27.20 -17.09 5.51
CA VAL A 160 -28.39 -17.94 5.40
C VAL A 160 -28.32 -19.09 6.38
N ARG A 161 -29.48 -19.64 6.73
CA ARG A 161 -29.56 -20.78 7.65
C ARG A 161 -28.77 -21.97 7.11
N CYS A 162 -28.05 -22.62 8.01
CA CYS A 162 -27.25 -23.81 7.75
C CYS A 162 -27.87 -25.02 8.46
N ASP A 163 -27.90 -26.15 7.79
CA ASP A 163 -28.40 -27.45 8.27
C ASP A 163 -27.29 -28.31 8.89
N ARG A 164 -26.03 -27.87 8.80
CA ARG A 164 -24.88 -28.58 9.35
C ARG A 164 -24.52 -28.07 10.73
N GLU A 165 -24.43 -29.02 11.66
CA GLU A 165 -23.89 -28.77 12.99
C GLU A 165 -22.39 -28.44 12.91
N ARG A 166 -21.96 -27.42 13.65
CA ARG A 166 -20.57 -26.99 13.75
C ARG A 166 -20.23 -26.74 15.22
N SER A 167 -19.05 -27.19 15.64
CA SER A 167 -18.55 -26.87 16.98
C SER A 167 -18.35 -25.36 17.11
N CYS A 168 -18.77 -24.77 18.21
CA CYS A 168 -18.64 -23.34 18.47
C CYS A 168 -17.39 -23.06 19.32
N GLN A 169 -16.58 -22.09 18.90
CA GLN A 169 -15.34 -21.67 19.57
C GLN A 169 -15.45 -20.27 20.16
N ALA A 170 -16.55 -19.56 19.91
CA ALA A 170 -16.79 -18.25 20.46
C ALA A 170 -18.25 -18.06 20.87
N MET A 171 -18.50 -17.10 21.75
CA MET A 171 -19.85 -16.67 22.13
C MET A 171 -19.89 -15.19 22.49
N ILE A 172 -21.02 -14.55 22.19
CA ILE A 172 -21.34 -13.20 22.67
C ILE A 172 -22.26 -13.37 23.88
N VAL A 173 -21.88 -12.78 25.00
CA VAL A 173 -22.56 -12.92 26.29
C VAL A 173 -22.85 -11.58 26.92
N GLU A 174 -23.94 -11.54 27.68
CA GLU A 174 -24.28 -10.40 28.50
C GLU A 174 -23.36 -10.30 29.71
N LYS A 175 -23.07 -9.06 30.10
CA LYS A 175 -22.19 -8.74 31.23
C LYS A 175 -22.53 -9.46 32.53
N SER A 176 -23.80 -9.47 32.88
CA SER A 176 -24.29 -10.03 34.16
C SER A 176 -24.04 -11.54 34.25
N ASP A 177 -24.28 -12.26 33.14
CA ASP A 177 -24.06 -13.70 33.05
C ASP A 177 -22.57 -14.04 33.05
N LEU A 178 -21.75 -13.27 32.32
CA LEU A 178 -20.30 -13.47 32.31
C LEU A 178 -19.70 -13.24 33.71
N LEU A 179 -20.09 -12.16 34.40
CA LEU A 179 -19.59 -11.86 35.75
C LEU A 179 -19.95 -12.96 36.75
N ARG A 180 -21.19 -13.47 36.70
CA ARG A 180 -21.64 -14.58 37.56
C ARG A 180 -20.83 -15.85 37.30
N TRP A 181 -20.58 -16.17 36.03
CA TRP A 181 -19.83 -17.36 35.65
C TRP A 181 -18.35 -17.27 36.05
N VAL A 182 -17.69 -16.16 35.74
CA VAL A 182 -16.26 -15.94 36.02
C VAL A 182 -15.95 -16.01 37.52
N THR A 183 -16.90 -15.64 38.38
CA THR A 183 -16.76 -15.74 39.84
C THR A 183 -16.55 -17.18 40.30
N ASN A 184 -17.19 -18.15 39.65
CA ASN A 184 -17.16 -19.57 40.01
C ASN A 184 -16.25 -20.42 39.10
N ALA A 185 -15.84 -19.91 37.94
CA ALA A 185 -14.99 -20.61 37.00
C ALA A 185 -13.58 -20.86 37.57
N SER A 186 -12.96 -22.00 37.24
CA SER A 186 -11.58 -22.30 37.63
C SER A 186 -10.57 -21.42 36.88
N GLU A 187 -9.43 -21.13 37.49
CA GLU A 187 -8.42 -20.28 36.86
C GLU A 187 -7.82 -20.92 35.60
N LEU A 188 -7.65 -22.25 35.59
CA LEU A 188 -7.19 -22.99 34.41
C LEU A 188 -8.14 -22.82 33.22
N ARG A 189 -9.45 -22.74 33.46
CA ARG A 189 -10.45 -22.54 32.41
C ARG A 189 -10.40 -21.09 31.89
N LEU A 190 -10.25 -20.11 32.78
CA LEU A 190 -10.11 -18.70 32.40
C LEU A 190 -8.86 -18.47 31.53
N LYS A 191 -7.72 -19.08 31.86
CA LYS A 191 -6.47 -18.93 31.08
C LYS A 191 -6.55 -19.39 29.62
N ARG A 192 -7.56 -20.20 29.25
CA ARG A 192 -7.76 -20.69 27.88
C ARG A 192 -8.69 -19.81 27.05
N LEU A 193 -9.26 -18.77 27.65
CA LEU A 193 -10.24 -17.92 27.02
C LEU A 193 -9.67 -16.52 26.80
N ARG A 194 -9.94 -15.98 25.62
CA ARG A 194 -9.73 -14.58 25.27
C ARG A 194 -11.06 -13.87 25.19
N TRP A 195 -11.07 -12.57 25.41
CA TRP A 195 -12.28 -11.78 25.37
C TRP A 195 -12.02 -10.34 24.97
N CYS A 196 -13.06 -9.70 24.47
CA CYS A 196 -13.15 -8.25 24.33
C CYS A 196 -14.58 -7.81 24.67
N VAL A 197 -14.76 -6.51 24.89
CA VAL A 197 -16.06 -5.92 25.24
C VAL A 197 -16.41 -4.85 24.24
N ASN A 198 -17.70 -4.72 23.95
CA ASN A 198 -18.21 -3.62 23.12
C ASN A 198 -18.73 -2.47 23.99
N GLN A 199 -19.11 -1.37 23.34
CA GLN A 199 -19.69 -0.20 24.02
C GLN A 199 -21.12 -0.44 24.53
N THR A 200 -21.82 -1.46 24.04
CA THR A 200 -23.20 -1.76 24.44
C THR A 200 -23.30 -2.70 25.65
N GLY A 201 -22.18 -3.03 26.29
CA GLY A 201 -22.14 -3.88 27.49
C GLY A 201 -22.18 -5.40 27.22
N GLN A 202 -21.88 -5.83 26.00
CA GLN A 202 -21.72 -7.22 25.63
C GLN A 202 -20.24 -7.60 25.54
N ALA A 203 -19.95 -8.87 25.85
CA ALA A 203 -18.60 -9.42 25.77
C ALA A 203 -18.54 -10.53 24.73
N LEU A 204 -17.55 -10.47 23.85
CA LEU A 204 -17.16 -11.59 23.01
C LEU A 204 -16.16 -12.44 23.78
N VAL A 205 -16.41 -13.75 23.87
CA VAL A 205 -15.51 -14.72 24.49
C VAL A 205 -15.11 -15.74 23.43
N ILE A 206 -13.79 -16.00 23.28
CA ILE A 206 -13.20 -16.91 22.31
C ILE A 206 -12.33 -17.92 23.04
N GLY A 207 -12.48 -19.21 22.73
CA GLY A 207 -11.62 -20.29 23.21
C GLY A 207 -12.38 -21.54 23.65
N GLU A 208 -11.64 -22.51 24.19
CA GLU A 208 -12.20 -23.82 24.56
C GLU A 208 -11.74 -24.28 25.96
N PRO A 209 -12.64 -24.79 26.81
CA PRO A 209 -14.09 -24.92 26.60
C PRO A 209 -14.82 -23.58 26.83
N LEU A 210 -15.87 -23.33 26.05
CA LEU A 210 -16.71 -22.14 26.21
C LEU A 210 -17.47 -22.14 27.55
N PRO A 211 -17.77 -20.95 28.10
CA PRO A 211 -18.65 -20.80 29.26
C PRO A 211 -20.03 -21.47 29.05
N ALA A 212 -20.47 -22.26 30.03
CA ALA A 212 -21.81 -22.86 30.04
C ALA A 212 -22.85 -21.85 30.55
N ILE A 213 -23.02 -20.75 29.81
CA ILE A 213 -23.99 -19.68 30.07
C ILE A 213 -24.79 -19.35 28.82
N ASN A 214 -25.87 -18.59 29.00
CA ASN A 214 -26.66 -18.11 27.87
C ASN A 214 -25.88 -17.08 27.06
N GLY A 215 -25.99 -17.18 25.74
CA GLY A 215 -25.32 -16.27 24.82
C GLY A 215 -25.58 -16.65 23.37
N ARG A 216 -25.06 -15.82 22.45
CA ARG A 216 -25.09 -16.12 21.02
C ARG A 216 -23.82 -16.89 20.66
N TRP A 217 -23.99 -18.12 20.21
CA TRP A 217 -22.89 -19.00 19.84
C TRP A 217 -22.35 -18.66 18.45
N LEU A 218 -21.04 -18.68 18.31
CA LEU A 218 -20.32 -18.41 17.08
C LEU A 218 -19.36 -19.59 16.81
N TYR A 219 -19.35 -20.09 15.58
CA TYR A 219 -18.31 -21.01 15.12
C TYR A 219 -17.22 -20.24 14.40
N GLN A 220 -16.01 -20.77 14.42
CA GLN A 220 -14.85 -20.17 13.81
C GLN A 220 -14.55 -20.83 12.45
N ASP A 221 -14.27 -20.00 11.44
CA ASP A 221 -13.73 -20.40 10.14
C ASP A 221 -12.57 -19.45 9.80
N GLY A 222 -11.33 -19.88 10.04
CA GLY A 222 -10.16 -19.00 10.03
C GLY A 222 -10.26 -17.92 11.12
N ASN A 223 -10.11 -16.64 10.77
CA ASN A 223 -10.35 -15.52 11.67
C ASN A 223 -11.74 -14.90 11.49
N VAL A 224 -12.70 -15.67 10.98
CA VAL A 224 -14.10 -15.24 10.85
C VAL A 224 -14.95 -16.02 11.84
N LEU A 225 -15.67 -15.29 12.67
CA LEU A 225 -16.64 -15.80 13.63
C LEU A 225 -18.03 -15.63 13.05
N ILE A 226 -18.73 -16.74 12.86
CA ILE A 226 -20.03 -16.78 12.20
C ILE A 226 -21.05 -17.33 13.18
N GLN A 227 -22.22 -16.69 13.25
CA GLN A 227 -23.31 -17.16 14.10
C GLN A 227 -23.68 -18.62 13.83
N ALA A 228 -23.78 -19.40 14.92
CA ALA A 228 -24.16 -20.80 14.85
C ALA A 228 -25.50 -20.98 14.16
N GLY A 229 -25.59 -21.98 13.27
CA GLY A 229 -26.76 -22.22 12.44
C GLY A 229 -26.86 -21.33 11.19
N PHE A 230 -25.80 -20.58 10.86
CA PHE A 230 -25.70 -19.81 9.61
C PHE A 230 -24.49 -20.22 8.78
N ARG A 231 -24.48 -19.80 7.52
CA ARG A 231 -23.35 -19.87 6.59
C ARG A 231 -23.44 -18.70 5.60
N PHE A 232 -22.34 -18.40 4.92
CA PHE A 232 -22.35 -17.44 3.82
C PHE A 232 -23.05 -17.99 2.58
N GLU A 233 -23.74 -17.09 1.88
CA GLU A 233 -24.24 -17.26 0.52
C GLU A 233 -23.75 -16.08 -0.33
N PRO A 234 -22.99 -16.31 -1.41
CA PRO A 234 -22.50 -17.61 -1.89
C PRO A 234 -21.60 -18.32 -0.87
N ASN A 235 -21.49 -19.66 -0.97
CA ASN A 235 -20.73 -20.47 -0.02
C ASN A 235 -19.23 -20.19 -0.16
N LEU A 236 -18.74 -19.23 0.61
CA LEU A 236 -17.34 -18.82 0.70
C LEU A 236 -16.73 -19.30 2.01
N GLY A 237 -15.44 -19.63 2.00
CA GLY A 237 -14.69 -19.90 3.22
C GLY A 237 -14.39 -18.61 3.98
N GLY A 238 -14.21 -18.71 5.29
CA GLY A 238 -13.88 -17.55 6.13
C GLY A 238 -12.65 -16.78 5.65
N THR A 239 -11.61 -17.47 5.18
CA THR A 239 -10.41 -16.84 4.61
C THR A 239 -10.72 -16.00 3.37
N ASP A 240 -11.59 -16.48 2.48
CA ASP A 240 -11.98 -15.75 1.26
C ASP A 240 -12.79 -14.50 1.62
N VAL A 241 -13.70 -14.62 2.60
CA VAL A 241 -14.50 -13.50 3.09
C VAL A 241 -13.61 -12.45 3.74
N LEU A 242 -12.65 -12.84 4.58
CA LEU A 242 -11.73 -11.90 5.22
C LEU A 242 -10.88 -11.14 4.19
N ALA A 243 -10.44 -11.80 3.11
CA ALA A 243 -9.67 -11.17 2.05
C ALA A 243 -10.42 -10.03 1.34
N LEU A 244 -11.76 -10.06 1.32
CA LEU A 244 -12.59 -8.97 0.76
C LEU A 244 -12.45 -7.66 1.56
N PHE A 245 -12.18 -7.75 2.86
CA PHE A 245 -12.06 -6.59 3.74
C PHE A 245 -10.68 -5.92 3.68
N LYS A 246 -9.67 -6.58 3.09
CA LYS A 246 -8.28 -6.08 2.97
C LYS A 246 -7.69 -5.59 4.30
N ARG A 247 -8.11 -6.20 5.41
CA ARG A 247 -7.61 -5.91 6.76
C ARG A 247 -7.35 -7.22 7.47
N ASP A 248 -6.29 -7.24 8.26
CA ASP A 248 -6.01 -8.31 9.19
C ASP A 248 -6.86 -8.12 10.44
N GLY A 249 -7.25 -9.22 11.10
CA GLY A 249 -8.07 -9.18 12.31
C GLY A 249 -9.09 -10.30 12.35
N TRP A 250 -10.05 -10.15 13.25
CA TRP A 250 -11.19 -11.02 13.48
C TRP A 250 -12.45 -10.38 12.93
N LEU A 251 -13.13 -11.08 12.02
CA LEU A 251 -14.42 -10.64 11.48
C LEU A 251 -15.56 -11.35 12.21
N ILE A 252 -16.57 -10.61 12.65
CA ILE A 252 -17.75 -11.15 13.31
C ILE A 252 -18.95 -10.93 12.40
N CYS A 253 -19.65 -12.03 12.11
CA CYS A 253 -20.81 -12.03 11.22
C CYS A 253 -22.03 -12.61 11.95
N GLN A 254 -23.05 -11.76 12.11
CA GLN A 254 -24.31 -12.08 12.77
C GLN A 254 -25.48 -11.78 11.83
N GLN A 255 -26.62 -12.44 12.02
CA GLN A 255 -27.77 -12.29 11.11
C GLN A 255 -28.33 -10.86 11.12
N ASP A 256 -28.43 -10.24 12.30
CA ASP A 256 -29.21 -9.01 12.51
C ASP A 256 -28.34 -7.76 12.71
N GLN A 257 -27.02 -7.89 12.59
CA GLN A 257 -26.06 -6.81 12.87
C GLN A 257 -25.08 -6.66 11.71
N PRO A 258 -24.57 -5.43 11.47
CA PRO A 258 -23.47 -5.24 10.56
C PRO A 258 -22.28 -6.09 11.00
N TRP A 259 -21.44 -6.44 10.03
CA TRP A 259 -20.19 -7.12 10.30
C TRP A 259 -19.30 -6.23 11.17
N ALA A 260 -18.66 -6.81 12.18
CA ALA A 260 -17.72 -6.12 13.04
C ALA A 260 -16.31 -6.66 12.82
N LEU A 261 -15.32 -5.77 12.75
CA LEU A 261 -13.91 -6.13 12.67
C LEU A 261 -13.23 -5.82 14.01
N ILE A 262 -12.48 -6.78 14.52
CA ILE A 262 -11.74 -6.68 15.78
C ILE A 262 -10.28 -6.97 15.51
N ASP A 263 -9.40 -6.06 15.92
CA ASP A 263 -7.96 -6.28 15.82
C ASP A 263 -7.51 -7.28 16.90
N ASP A 264 -6.52 -8.13 16.62
CA ASP A 264 -6.11 -9.19 17.59
C ASP A 264 -5.56 -8.62 18.91
N ASP A 265 -5.09 -7.37 18.91
CA ASP A 265 -4.63 -6.65 20.09
C ASP A 265 -5.78 -6.23 21.04
N GLN A 266 -7.02 -6.20 20.55
CA GLN A 266 -8.22 -5.93 21.35
C GLN A 266 -8.68 -7.19 22.12
N LEU A 267 -8.16 -8.37 21.78
CA LEU A 267 -8.47 -9.62 22.47
C LEU A 267 -7.53 -9.84 23.66
N ALA A 268 -8.03 -9.54 24.85
CA ALA A 268 -7.30 -9.79 26.09
C ALA A 268 -7.53 -11.22 26.62
N ALA A 269 -6.60 -11.74 27.43
CA ALA A 269 -6.87 -12.94 28.21
C ALA A 269 -7.93 -12.65 29.29
N ILE A 270 -8.91 -13.54 29.48
CA ILE A 270 -9.94 -13.31 30.50
C ILE A 270 -9.41 -13.60 31.90
N SER A 271 -9.69 -12.69 32.83
CA SER A 271 -9.41 -12.86 34.26
C SER A 271 -10.55 -12.33 35.12
N ARG A 272 -10.66 -12.84 36.35
CA ARG A 272 -11.65 -12.33 37.32
C ARG A 272 -11.49 -10.84 37.57
N GLY A 273 -10.25 -10.36 37.66
CA GLY A 273 -9.93 -8.94 37.83
C GLY A 273 -10.41 -8.11 36.64
N SER A 274 -10.12 -8.54 35.40
CA SER A 274 -10.52 -7.81 34.20
C SER A 274 -12.04 -7.70 34.05
N VAL A 275 -12.78 -8.77 34.37
CA VAL A 275 -14.25 -8.79 34.25
C VAL A 275 -14.91 -7.95 35.35
N ARG A 276 -14.34 -7.93 36.56
CA ARG A 276 -14.79 -7.02 37.63
C ARG A 276 -14.49 -5.57 37.31
N ALA A 277 -13.32 -5.26 36.77
CA ALA A 277 -12.94 -3.90 36.39
C ALA A 277 -13.90 -3.35 35.32
N TRP A 278 -14.16 -4.12 34.28
CA TRP A 278 -15.20 -3.80 33.29
C TRP A 278 -16.58 -3.64 33.93
N ALA A 279 -16.92 -4.51 34.88
CA ALA A 279 -18.20 -4.42 35.56
C ALA A 279 -18.37 -3.10 36.34
N HIS A 280 -17.30 -2.61 36.96
CA HIS A 280 -17.27 -1.34 37.68
C HIS A 280 -17.17 -0.11 36.77
N ALA A 281 -16.46 -0.19 35.64
CA ALA A 281 -16.23 0.97 34.76
C ALA A 281 -17.53 1.58 34.21
N GLU A 282 -18.48 0.74 33.76
CA GLU A 282 -19.80 1.23 33.32
C GLU A 282 -20.63 1.82 34.46
N ALA A 283 -20.54 1.26 35.68
CA ALA A 283 -21.30 1.77 36.82
C ALA A 283 -20.86 3.19 37.21
N CYS A 284 -19.61 3.55 36.90
CA CYS A 284 -19.05 4.89 37.14
C CYS A 284 -19.15 5.82 35.92
N GLY A 285 -19.74 5.38 34.80
CA GLY A 285 -19.87 6.19 33.59
C GLY A 285 -18.55 6.60 32.92
N ASN A 286 -17.45 5.87 33.19
CA ASN A 286 -16.13 6.23 32.69
C ASN A 286 -15.79 5.41 31.43
N SER A 287 -15.79 6.05 30.27
CA SER A 287 -15.50 5.42 28.96
C SER A 287 -14.02 5.07 28.74
N ASP A 288 -13.12 5.48 29.63
CA ASP A 288 -11.67 5.46 29.39
C ASP A 288 -10.97 4.14 29.75
N THR A 289 -11.70 3.01 29.77
CA THR A 289 -11.04 1.70 29.94
C THR A 289 -10.51 1.24 28.58
N ASN A 290 -9.19 1.02 28.51
CA ASN A 290 -8.39 0.50 27.38
C ASN A 290 -8.81 -0.90 26.84
N VAL A 291 -10.06 -1.31 27.04
CA VAL A 291 -10.68 -2.53 26.47
C VAL A 291 -11.90 -2.15 25.62
N SER A 292 -12.17 -0.87 25.40
CA SER A 292 -13.22 -0.42 24.49
C SER A 292 -12.72 -0.49 23.06
N ALA A 293 -12.98 -1.60 22.38
CA ALA A 293 -12.97 -1.59 20.92
C ALA A 293 -14.10 -0.67 20.46
N ASP A 294 -13.83 0.17 19.45
CA ASP A 294 -14.84 1.00 18.78
C ASP A 294 -15.71 0.09 17.92
N MET A 295 -16.48 -0.76 18.60
CA MET A 295 -17.37 -1.76 18.04
C MET A 295 -18.76 -1.13 17.94
N THR A 296 -19.12 -0.69 16.73
CA THR A 296 -20.53 -0.47 16.40
C THR A 296 -21.15 -1.85 16.12
N LEU A 297 -21.73 -2.46 17.15
CA LEU A 297 -22.53 -3.70 17.04
C LEU A 297 -24.01 -3.35 16.86
#